data_AF-A0ABC8ER99-F1
#
_entry.id   AF-A0ABC8ER99-F1
#
_cell.length_a   1.000
_cell.length_b   1.000
_cell.length_c   1.000
_cell.angle_alpha   90.00
_cell.angle_beta   90.00
_cell.angle_gamma   90.00
#
_symmetry.space_group_name_H-M   'P 1'
#
loop_
_entity.id
_entity.type
_entity.pdbx_description
1 polymer ?
#
loop_
_entity_poly.entity_id
_entity_poly.type
_entity_poly.pdbx_seq_one_letter_code
_entity_poly.pdbx_strand_id
1 'polypeptide(L)'
;MTQMTIGAATHPGKRKTENEDSYDVVLPEGDTQDRKGILLILADGMGGHAGGAVASRTAVDVVMEQYLNTPAGDVLEALRAAFQKANAAVLEKSARDRSVAGMATTLTAVVIKDDLLFHAHVGDSGPMLSTDRIWLRSRKTIPMSPAWWPQVRSRRQKRKHTRNAIWSPGPWEPCRTWPSMRPGFPGP
;
A
#
# COMPACT_ATOMS: atom_id res chain seq x y z
N MET A 1 5.14 1.64 -26.13
CA MET A 1 4.90 2.40 -24.89
C MET A 1 3.62 1.85 -24.27
N THR A 2 3.72 1.26 -23.08
CA THR A 2 2.56 0.83 -22.30
C THR A 2 1.86 2.08 -21.77
N GLN A 3 0.62 2.34 -22.21
CA GLN A 3 -0.18 3.44 -21.66
C GLN A 3 -0.87 2.96 -20.38
N MET A 4 -0.71 3.72 -19.30
CA MET A 4 -1.34 3.43 -18.02
C MET A 4 -2.21 4.63 -17.60
N THR A 5 -3.45 4.34 -17.20
CA THR A 5 -4.34 5.34 -16.58
C THR A 5 -4.37 5.12 -15.08
N ILE A 6 -4.10 6.17 -14.31
CA ILE A 6 -4.12 6.12 -12.86
C ILE A 6 -5.28 6.97 -12.36
N GLY A 7 -6.12 6.38 -11.51
CA GLY A 7 -7.22 7.06 -10.83
C GLY A 7 -7.14 6.82 -9.34
N ALA A 8 -7.52 7.82 -8.55
CA ALA A 8 -7.57 7.72 -7.10
C ALA A 8 -8.83 8.40 -6.58
N ALA A 9 -9.40 7.83 -5.52
CA ALA A 9 -10.57 8.36 -4.84
C ALA A 9 -10.53 7.97 -3.36
N THR A 10 -10.98 8.87 -2.50
CA THR A 10 -11.14 8.62 -1.06
C THR A 10 -12.43 9.27 -0.56
N HIS A 11 -13.04 8.69 0.47
CA HIS A 11 -14.26 9.23 1.07
C HIS A 11 -14.31 8.88 2.57
N PRO A 12 -14.69 9.81 3.47
CA PRO A 12 -14.79 9.57 4.93
C PRO A 12 -15.84 8.52 5.35
N GLY A 13 -16.57 7.91 4.42
CA GLY A 13 -17.80 7.17 4.69
C GLY A 13 -18.94 8.01 5.28
N LYS A 14 -20.00 7.34 5.77
CA LYS A 14 -21.22 7.99 6.30
C LYS A 14 -21.20 8.24 7.83
N ARG A 15 -20.20 7.71 8.54
CA ARG A 15 -20.20 7.61 10.01
C ARG A 15 -19.02 8.29 10.69
N LYS A 16 -18.00 8.71 9.95
CA LYS A 16 -16.84 9.39 10.51
C LYS A 16 -16.92 10.89 10.23
N THR A 17 -16.49 11.67 11.21
CA THR A 17 -16.33 13.12 11.10
C THR A 17 -15.08 13.50 10.31
N GLU A 18 -14.09 12.60 10.25
CA GLU A 18 -12.81 12.83 9.57
C GLU A 18 -12.41 11.60 8.73
N ASN A 19 -11.75 11.85 7.61
CA ASN A 19 -11.20 10.81 6.77
C ASN A 19 -9.78 10.47 7.24
N GLU A 20 -9.57 9.23 7.68
CA GLU A 20 -8.27 8.76 8.15
C GLU A 20 -7.51 7.97 7.08
N ASP A 21 -8.05 7.89 5.86
CA ASP A 21 -7.41 7.25 4.72
C ASP A 21 -6.52 8.27 3.99
N SER A 22 -5.26 7.94 3.79
CA SER A 22 -4.29 8.76 3.04
C SER A 22 -3.75 7.96 1.86
N TYR A 23 -3.55 8.61 0.71
CA TYR A 23 -2.90 8.00 -0.44
C TYR A 23 -2.03 9.04 -1.14
N ASP A 24 -1.05 8.58 -1.92
CA ASP A 24 -0.31 9.42 -2.85
C ASP A 24 0.10 8.63 -4.10
N VAL A 25 0.33 9.38 -5.18
CA VAL A 25 0.74 8.87 -6.49
C VAL A 25 1.95 9.68 -6.95
N VAL A 26 3.07 9.00 -7.17
CA VAL A 26 4.30 9.61 -7.68
C VAL A 26 4.54 9.17 -9.11
N LEU A 27 4.56 10.15 -10.01
CA LEU A 27 4.85 10.00 -11.43
C LEU A 27 6.17 10.73 -11.73
N PRO A 28 7.32 10.13 -11.40
CA PRO A 28 8.60 10.74 -11.75
C PRO A 28 8.77 10.76 -13.28
N GLU A 29 9.49 11.76 -13.79
CA GLU A 29 9.81 11.91 -15.21
C GLU A 29 11.32 11.73 -15.46
N GLY A 30 11.69 11.44 -16.72
CA GLY A 30 13.08 11.29 -17.17
C GLY A 30 13.85 10.20 -16.41
N ASP A 31 15.13 10.45 -16.14
CA ASP A 31 16.03 9.52 -15.44
C ASP A 31 15.48 9.02 -14.09
N THR A 32 14.68 9.85 -13.40
CA THR A 32 14.08 9.44 -12.13
C THR A 32 13.03 8.36 -12.36
N GLN A 33 12.26 8.45 -13.45
CA GLN A 33 11.31 7.42 -13.84
C GLN A 33 11.99 6.08 -14.09
N ASP A 34 13.07 6.09 -14.86
CA ASP A 34 13.81 4.87 -15.20
C ASP A 34 14.43 4.22 -13.96
N ARG A 35 14.80 5.04 -12.97
CA ARG A 35 15.42 4.57 -11.72
C ARG A 35 14.42 4.15 -10.65
N LYS A 36 13.24 4.78 -10.59
CA LYS A 36 12.28 4.63 -9.48
C LYS A 36 10.95 4.00 -9.86
N GLY A 37 10.55 4.09 -11.11
CA GLY A 37 9.22 3.71 -11.56
C GLY A 37 8.12 4.59 -10.97
N ILE A 38 6.87 4.22 -11.28
CA ILE A 38 5.67 4.85 -10.73
C ILE A 38 5.39 4.26 -9.35
N LEU A 39 5.14 5.11 -8.35
CA LEU A 39 4.83 4.67 -6.99
C LEU A 39 3.41 5.07 -6.61
N LEU A 40 2.61 4.09 -6.17
CA LEU A 40 1.26 4.26 -5.64
C LEU A 40 1.28 3.83 -4.17
N ILE A 41 0.76 4.66 -3.27
CA ILE A 41 0.74 4.35 -1.83
C ILE A 41 -0.66 4.61 -1.28
N LEU A 42 -1.13 3.74 -0.39
CA LEU A 42 -2.37 3.86 0.35
C LEU A 42 -2.17 3.45 1.82
N ALA A 43 -2.74 4.21 2.73
CA ALA A 43 -2.70 3.98 4.16
C ALA A 43 -4.08 4.20 4.77
N ASP A 44 -4.54 3.26 5.59
CA ASP A 44 -5.80 3.34 6.35
C ASP A 44 -5.44 3.57 7.82
N GLY A 45 -5.65 4.79 8.27
CA GLY A 45 -5.36 5.24 9.62
C GLY A 45 -6.39 4.76 10.63
N MET A 46 -5.89 4.38 11.80
CA MET A 46 -6.66 3.98 12.96
C MET A 46 -6.11 4.69 14.20
N GLY A 47 -6.98 5.37 14.93
CA GLY A 47 -6.68 5.97 16.22
C GLY A 47 -7.94 6.61 16.77
N GLY A 48 -8.02 6.84 18.08
CA GLY A 48 -9.04 7.77 18.59
C GLY A 48 -8.78 9.18 18.04
N HIS A 49 -9.74 10.12 18.22
CA HIS A 49 -9.61 11.51 17.77
C HIS A 49 -8.94 11.63 16.38
N ALA A 50 -7.98 12.55 16.19
CA ALA A 50 -7.26 12.78 14.95
C ALA A 50 -6.07 11.81 14.72
N GLY A 51 -5.87 10.83 15.61
CA GLY A 51 -4.68 9.97 15.60
C GLY A 51 -4.54 9.15 14.32
N GLY A 52 -5.65 8.60 13.80
CA GLY A 52 -5.60 7.79 12.58
C GLY A 52 -5.19 8.60 11.36
N ALA A 53 -5.77 9.78 11.16
CA ALA A 53 -5.43 10.67 10.05
C ALA A 53 -3.95 11.09 10.09
N VAL A 54 -3.45 11.41 11.29
CA VAL A 54 -2.03 11.74 11.49
C VAL A 54 -1.13 10.54 11.19
N ALA A 55 -1.49 9.33 11.62
CA ALA A 55 -0.71 8.12 11.37
C ALA A 55 -0.63 7.78 9.88
N SER A 56 -1.77 7.75 9.18
CA SER A 56 -1.80 7.39 7.75
C SER A 56 -1.04 8.38 6.89
N ARG A 57 -1.20 9.69 7.14
CA ARG A 57 -0.46 10.72 6.41
C ARG A 57 1.04 10.63 6.67
N THR A 58 1.43 10.49 7.95
CA THR A 58 2.85 10.35 8.33
C THR A 58 3.49 9.15 7.64
N ALA A 59 2.80 8.01 7.57
CA ALA A 59 3.34 6.82 6.90
C ALA A 59 3.52 7.03 5.39
N VAL A 60 2.53 7.61 4.70
CA VAL A 60 2.61 7.91 3.26
C VAL A 60 3.76 8.85 2.95
N ASP A 61 3.87 9.96 3.69
CA ASP A 61 4.91 10.98 3.49
C ASP A 61 6.31 10.39 3.65
N VAL A 62 6.54 9.62 4.72
CA VAL A 62 7.86 9.03 5.01
C VAL A 62 8.23 7.96 3.99
N VAL A 63 7.28 7.15 3.52
CA VAL A 63 7.55 6.14 2.48
C VAL A 63 7.96 6.84 1.19
N MET A 64 7.20 7.84 0.76
CA MET A 64 7.48 8.60 -0.46
C MET A 64 8.88 9.22 -0.40
N GLU A 65 9.17 9.96 0.66
CA GLU A 65 10.47 10.62 0.85
C GLU A 65 11.61 9.59 0.87
N GLN A 66 11.48 8.53 1.67
CA GLN A 66 12.55 7.54 1.82
C GLN A 66 12.78 6.76 0.53
N TYR A 67 11.73 6.36 -0.17
CA TYR A 67 11.84 5.61 -1.42
C TYR A 67 12.52 6.43 -2.51
N LEU A 68 12.14 7.71 -2.66
CA LEU A 68 12.70 8.60 -3.68
C LEU A 68 14.16 8.97 -3.40
N ASN A 69 14.52 9.16 -2.12
CA ASN A 69 15.87 9.53 -1.70
C ASN A 69 16.83 8.34 -1.56
N THR A 70 16.33 7.11 -1.48
CA THR A 70 17.20 5.92 -1.50
C THR A 70 17.90 5.85 -2.86
N PRO A 71 19.19 5.47 -2.98
CA PRO A 71 19.81 5.27 -4.28
C PRO A 71 19.06 4.24 -5.14
N ALA A 72 19.26 4.28 -6.46
CA ALA A 72 18.68 3.27 -7.35
C ALA A 72 19.29 1.90 -7.03
N GLY A 73 18.45 0.86 -7.00
CA GLY A 73 18.82 -0.47 -6.56
C GLY A 73 17.61 -1.40 -6.55
N ASP A 74 17.63 -2.43 -5.71
CA ASP A 74 16.51 -3.33 -5.55
C ASP A 74 15.28 -2.58 -5.00
N VAL A 75 14.19 -2.60 -5.79
CA VAL A 75 12.92 -1.93 -5.46
C VAL A 75 12.31 -2.48 -4.17
N LEU A 76 12.40 -3.79 -3.93
CA LEU A 76 11.85 -4.42 -2.73
C LEU A 76 12.65 -4.01 -1.49
N GLU A 77 13.97 -3.93 -1.58
CA GLU A 77 14.80 -3.45 -0.47
C GLU A 77 14.56 -1.96 -0.17
N ALA A 78 14.40 -1.13 -1.21
CA ALA A 78 14.04 0.27 -1.03
C ALA A 78 12.66 0.44 -0.36
N LEU A 79 11.65 -0.34 -0.79
CA LEU A 79 10.34 -0.36 -0.15
C LEU A 79 10.41 -0.87 1.30
N ARG A 80 11.20 -1.92 1.57
CA ARG A 80 11.40 -2.45 2.92
C ARG A 80 11.98 -1.40 3.84
N ALA A 81 13.03 -0.70 3.43
CA ALA A 81 13.64 0.38 4.19
C ALA A 81 12.65 1.54 4.43
N ALA A 82 11.88 1.91 3.40
CA ALA A 82 10.85 2.94 3.48
C ALA A 82 9.74 2.59 4.49
N PHE A 83 9.25 1.34 4.48
CA PHE A 83 8.25 0.85 5.42
C PHE A 83 8.77 0.82 6.86
N GLN A 84 10.02 0.39 7.05
CA GLN A 84 10.65 0.38 8.38
C GLN A 84 10.78 1.80 8.94
N LYS A 85 11.21 2.77 8.11
CA LYS A 85 11.32 4.17 8.52
C LYS A 85 9.95 4.77 8.83
N ALA A 86 8.94 4.50 8.01
CA ALA A 86 7.57 4.97 8.24
C ALA A 86 6.97 4.41 9.53
N ASN A 87 7.17 3.11 9.81
CA ASN A 87 6.77 2.53 11.08
C ASN A 87 7.46 3.22 12.25
N ALA A 88 8.78 3.41 12.19
CA ALA A 88 9.52 4.12 13.25
C ALA A 88 9.00 5.55 13.48
N ALA A 89 8.72 6.30 12.41
CA ALA A 89 8.21 7.67 12.50
C ALA A 89 6.80 7.74 13.14
N VAL A 90 5.90 6.82 12.78
CA VAL A 90 4.56 6.74 13.39
C VAL A 90 4.67 6.41 14.88
N LEU A 91 5.55 5.48 15.25
CA LEU A 91 5.78 5.11 16.66
C LEU A 91 6.36 6.26 17.47
N GLU A 92 7.39 6.91 16.95
CA GLU A 92 8.04 8.05 17.59
C GLU A 92 7.06 9.20 17.83
N LYS A 93 6.24 9.52 16.82
CA LYS A 93 5.22 10.56 16.93
C LYS A 93 4.12 10.17 17.92
N SER A 94 3.67 8.90 17.91
CA SER A 94 2.70 8.39 18.87
C SER A 94 3.22 8.40 20.30
N ALA A 95 4.52 8.25 20.51
CA ALA A 95 5.14 8.27 21.84
C ALA A 95 5.37 9.69 22.36
N ARG A 96 5.66 10.65 21.48
CA ARG A 96 5.96 12.04 21.85
C ARG A 96 4.71 12.88 22.11
N ASP A 97 3.65 12.66 21.35
CA ASP A 97 2.44 13.46 21.42
C ASP A 97 1.28 12.65 21.98
N ARG A 98 0.83 13.04 23.19
CA ARG A 98 -0.29 12.38 23.88
C ARG A 98 -1.61 12.52 23.13
N SER A 99 -1.77 13.55 22.29
CA SER A 99 -3.01 13.77 21.54
C SER A 99 -3.26 12.71 20.46
N VAL A 100 -2.19 12.04 20.01
CA VAL A 100 -2.22 10.96 19.02
C VAL A 100 -1.70 9.64 19.59
N ALA A 101 -1.74 9.48 20.91
CA ALA A 101 -1.29 8.27 21.59
C ALA A 101 -2.06 7.03 21.10
N GLY A 102 -1.32 5.98 20.76
CA GLY A 102 -1.88 4.72 20.27
C GLY A 102 -2.33 4.77 18.80
N MET A 103 -1.97 5.82 18.05
CA MET A 103 -2.25 5.86 16.62
C MET A 103 -1.50 4.76 15.86
N ALA A 104 -2.15 4.23 14.83
CA ALA A 104 -1.62 3.21 13.94
C ALA A 104 -2.19 3.41 12.53
N THR A 105 -1.60 2.75 11.55
CA THR A 105 -2.12 2.76 10.19
C THR A 105 -1.76 1.45 9.49
N THR A 106 -2.59 1.03 8.53
CA THR A 106 -2.15 0.12 7.48
C THR A 106 -1.24 0.87 6.51
N LEU A 107 -0.50 0.13 5.69
CA LEU A 107 0.28 0.71 4.61
C LEU A 107 0.37 -0.27 3.46
N THR A 108 0.10 0.18 2.24
CA THR A 108 0.23 -0.58 1.01
C THR A 108 0.91 0.30 -0.03
N ALA A 109 1.94 -0.22 -0.68
CA ALA A 109 2.63 0.46 -1.77
C ALA A 109 2.75 -0.48 -2.98
N VAL A 110 2.62 0.08 -4.17
CA VAL A 110 2.86 -0.57 -5.45
C VAL A 110 3.85 0.28 -6.24
N VAL A 111 4.88 -0.36 -6.77
CA VAL A 111 5.83 0.25 -7.71
C VAL A 111 5.69 -0.45 -9.06
N ILE A 112 5.61 0.34 -10.13
CA ILE A 112 5.61 -0.16 -11.50
C ILE A 112 6.88 0.34 -12.18
N LYS A 113 7.77 -0.58 -12.52
CA LYS A 113 9.10 -0.30 -13.10
C LYS A 113 9.48 -1.41 -14.06
N ASP A 114 9.99 -1.08 -15.24
CA ASP A 114 10.46 -2.05 -16.25
C ASP A 114 9.42 -3.14 -16.59
N ASP A 115 8.14 -2.76 -16.76
CA ASP A 115 6.98 -3.65 -16.95
C ASP A 115 6.74 -4.67 -15.82
N LEU A 116 7.41 -4.49 -14.66
CA LEU A 116 7.21 -5.27 -13.45
C LEU A 116 6.41 -4.48 -12.42
N LEU A 117 5.56 -5.22 -11.70
CA LEU A 117 4.83 -4.72 -10.54
C LEU A 117 5.44 -5.28 -9.26
N PHE A 118 5.93 -4.38 -8.41
CA PHE A 118 6.40 -4.68 -7.07
C PHE A 118 5.36 -4.18 -6.07
N HIS A 119 5.15 -4.90 -4.97
CA HIS A 119 4.24 -4.43 -3.93
C HIS A 119 4.74 -4.80 -2.54
N ALA A 120 4.41 -3.96 -1.57
CA ALA A 120 4.61 -4.20 -0.15
C ALA A 120 3.33 -3.80 0.57
N HIS A 121 2.88 -4.61 1.52
CA HIS A 121 1.67 -4.30 2.29
C HIS A 121 1.78 -4.78 3.73
N VAL A 122 1.12 -4.04 4.60
CA VAL A 122 1.07 -4.24 6.04
C VAL A 122 -0.32 -3.82 6.52
N GLY A 123 -1.07 -4.76 7.12
CA GLY A 123 -2.47 -4.55 7.51
C GLY A 123 -3.45 -5.36 6.67
N ASP A 124 -4.72 -4.94 6.67
CA ASP A 124 -5.83 -5.56 5.93
C ASP A 124 -6.22 -4.82 4.64
N SER A 125 -5.65 -3.62 4.46
CA SER A 125 -5.52 -2.96 3.15
C SER A 125 -4.54 -3.74 2.27
N GLY A 126 -4.85 -3.86 0.98
CA GLY A 126 -3.97 -4.58 0.06
C GLY A 126 -4.32 -4.39 -1.40
N PRO A 127 -3.39 -4.74 -2.31
CA PRO A 127 -3.61 -4.64 -3.74
C PRO A 127 -4.57 -5.74 -4.22
N MET A 128 -5.35 -5.43 -5.24
CA MET A 128 -6.14 -6.37 -6.03
C MET A 128 -5.79 -6.19 -7.51
N LEU A 129 -5.46 -7.30 -8.17
CA LEU A 129 -5.09 -7.30 -9.57
C LEU A 129 -6.19 -7.94 -10.42
N SER A 130 -6.49 -7.29 -11.54
CA SER A 130 -7.26 -7.82 -12.67
C SER A 130 -6.38 -7.73 -13.92
N THR A 131 -6.73 -8.44 -14.99
CA THR A 131 -5.95 -8.56 -16.24
C THR A 131 -5.37 -7.22 -16.71
N ASP A 132 -6.16 -6.15 -16.61
CA ASP A 132 -5.77 -4.83 -17.14
C ASP A 132 -5.78 -3.73 -16.06
N ARG A 133 -5.99 -4.08 -14.79
CA ARG A 133 -6.22 -3.08 -13.74
C ARG A 133 -5.59 -3.47 -12.41
N ILE A 134 -4.99 -2.49 -11.76
CA ILE A 134 -4.46 -2.59 -10.40
C ILE A 134 -5.32 -1.69 -9.51
N TRP A 135 -5.84 -2.24 -8.43
CA TRP A 135 -6.62 -1.51 -7.44
C TRP A 135 -5.94 -1.59 -6.09
N LEU A 136 -5.72 -0.44 -5.45
CA LEU A 136 -5.42 -0.37 -4.02
C LEU A 136 -6.69 -0.05 -3.26
N ARG A 137 -6.99 -0.83 -2.21
CA ARG A 137 -8.22 -0.66 -1.43
C ARG A 137 -7.96 -0.80 0.06
N SER A 138 -8.52 0.13 0.84
CA SER A 138 -8.67 0.03 2.30
C SER A 138 -9.93 -0.77 2.64
N ARG A 139 -9.88 -1.65 3.65
CA ARG A 139 -11.02 -2.53 4.03
C ARG A 139 -11.70 -2.06 5.32
N LYS A 140 -12.26 -0.84 5.36
CA LYS A 140 -12.78 -0.28 6.61
C LYS A 140 -14.12 -0.86 7.11
N THR A 141 -15.02 -1.36 6.25
CA THR A 141 -16.27 -2.07 6.67
C THR A 141 -16.93 -2.77 5.45
N ILE A 142 -17.52 -3.96 5.62
CA ILE A 142 -18.40 -4.60 4.59
C ILE A 142 -19.85 -4.53 5.11
N PRO A 143 -20.83 -4.10 4.30
CA PRO A 143 -21.93 -5.00 3.98
C PRO A 143 -22.32 -5.06 2.48
N MET A 144 -22.52 -6.31 2.02
CA MET A 144 -23.42 -6.85 0.98
C MET A 144 -23.29 -6.46 -0.52
N SER A 145 -22.83 -7.41 -1.35
CA SER A 145 -23.71 -8.40 -2.02
C SER A 145 -22.88 -9.63 -2.49
N PRO A 146 -23.49 -10.81 -2.71
CA PRO A 146 -22.76 -12.05 -3.06
C PRO A 146 -22.22 -12.12 -4.50
N ALA A 147 -22.37 -11.06 -5.30
CA ALA A 147 -22.29 -11.15 -6.76
C ALA A 147 -20.86 -11.11 -7.37
N TRP A 148 -19.79 -11.05 -6.56
CA TRP A 148 -18.42 -10.86 -7.08
C TRP A 148 -17.43 -11.94 -6.63
N TRP A 149 -17.88 -13.19 -6.46
CA TRP A 149 -17.05 -14.30 -5.97
C TRP A 149 -16.88 -15.52 -6.91
N PRO A 150 -16.43 -15.36 -8.17
CA PRO A 150 -15.73 -16.50 -8.74
C PRO A 150 -14.49 -16.08 -9.52
N GLN A 151 -13.31 -16.12 -8.88
CA GLN A 151 -12.08 -16.73 -9.46
C GLN A 151 -10.81 -16.61 -8.61
N VAL A 152 -10.77 -15.87 -7.51
CA VAL A 152 -9.60 -15.90 -6.60
C VAL A 152 -9.72 -17.05 -5.60
N ARG A 153 -9.53 -18.28 -6.11
CA ARG A 153 -9.21 -19.45 -5.30
C ARG A 153 -7.79 -19.90 -5.64
N SER A 154 -6.81 -19.57 -4.79
CA SER A 154 -5.87 -20.60 -4.33
C SER A 154 -5.32 -20.26 -2.94
N ARG A 155 -5.62 -21.20 -2.02
CA ARG A 155 -4.92 -21.59 -0.79
C ARG A 155 -4.63 -20.52 0.30
N ARG A 156 -5.61 -20.42 1.22
CA ARG A 156 -5.45 -20.60 2.69
C ARG A 156 -4.19 -19.98 3.31
N GLN A 157 -4.31 -18.75 3.81
CA GLN A 157 -3.69 -18.39 5.09
C GLN A 157 -4.79 -17.85 6.00
N LYS A 158 -5.10 -18.64 7.03
CA LYS A 158 -6.21 -18.43 7.95
C LYS A 158 -5.91 -17.22 8.86
N ARG A 159 -6.96 -16.41 9.06
CA ARG A 159 -7.16 -15.43 10.15
C ARG A 159 -6.48 -15.82 11.46
N LYS A 160 -5.88 -14.83 12.13
CA LYS A 160 -6.00 -14.52 13.58
C LYS A 160 -5.21 -13.25 13.92
N HIS A 161 -5.91 -12.22 14.43
CA HIS A 161 -5.45 -11.10 15.29
C HIS A 161 -4.25 -10.27 14.76
N THR A 162 -4.35 -8.94 14.66
CA THR A 162 -4.10 -8.06 15.81
C THR A 162 -4.87 -6.74 15.71
N ARG A 163 -5.76 -6.52 16.68
CA ARG A 163 -6.02 -5.18 17.20
C ARG A 163 -4.77 -4.75 17.94
N ASN A 164 -4.22 -3.58 17.63
CA ASN A 164 -3.08 -2.92 18.29
C ASN A 164 -1.72 -3.65 18.23
N ALA A 165 -0.77 -3.07 17.48
CA ALA A 165 0.69 -3.09 17.65
C ALA A 165 1.28 -2.78 16.26
N ILE A 166 1.94 -1.64 16.05
CA ILE A 166 3.40 -1.55 16.24
C ILE A 166 4.05 -2.82 15.65
N TRP A 167 4.40 -2.75 14.38
CA TRP A 167 4.80 -3.93 13.61
C TRP A 167 6.20 -4.41 14.04
N SER A 168 6.27 -5.60 14.64
CA SER A 168 7.53 -6.31 14.87
C SER A 168 8.03 -6.95 13.56
N PRO A 169 9.35 -6.97 13.30
CA PRO A 169 9.92 -7.52 12.08
C PRO A 169 9.82 -9.06 12.09
N GLY A 170 8.70 -9.60 11.58
CA GLY A 170 8.60 -11.02 11.21
C GLY A 170 9.32 -11.31 9.89
N PRO A 171 9.60 -12.58 9.57
CA PRO A 171 10.24 -12.96 8.31
C PRO A 171 9.36 -12.56 7.11
N TRP A 172 9.94 -11.74 6.24
CA TRP A 172 9.33 -11.28 4.99
C TRP A 172 9.50 -12.37 3.93
N GLU A 173 8.40 -12.87 3.36
CA GLU A 173 8.45 -13.70 2.15
C GLU A 173 8.21 -12.81 0.91
N PRO A 174 9.19 -12.66 0.01
CA PRO A 174 8.95 -11.98 -1.26
C PRO A 174 7.98 -12.82 -2.12
N CYS A 175 6.85 -12.25 -2.53
CA CYS A 175 6.03 -12.85 -3.58
C CYS A 175 6.84 -12.89 -4.88
N ARG A 176 7.15 -14.10 -5.36
CA ARG A 176 7.91 -14.34 -6.59
C ARG A 176 7.24 -13.65 -7.78
N THR A 177 8.08 -13.05 -8.62
CA THR A 177 7.76 -12.47 -9.92
C THR A 177 6.96 -13.43 -10.80
N TRP A 178 5.98 -12.91 -11.54
CA TRP A 178 5.23 -13.70 -12.51
C TRP A 178 6.05 -13.85 -13.81
N PRO A 179 6.07 -15.02 -14.47
CA PRO A 179 6.73 -15.16 -15.76
C PRO A 179 5.97 -14.36 -16.82
N SER A 180 6.70 -13.52 -17.54
CA SER A 180 6.35 -12.78 -18.76
C SER A 180 4.95 -13.03 -19.38
N MET A 181 4.22 -11.94 -19.60
CA MET A 181 3.15 -11.88 -20.60
C MET A 181 3.71 -12.40 -21.94
N ARG A 182 3.25 -13.55 -22.42
CA ARG A 182 3.37 -13.92 -23.84
C ARG A 182 2.13 -13.42 -24.57
N PRO A 183 2.25 -12.69 -25.69
CA PRO A 183 1.13 -12.47 -26.59
C PRO A 183 0.92 -13.76 -27.39
N GLY A 184 -0.27 -14.35 -27.32
CA GLY A 184 -0.55 -15.61 -28.00
C GLY A 184 -2.01 -15.98 -27.95
N PHE A 185 -2.84 -15.23 -28.67
CA PHE A 185 -4.11 -15.74 -29.18
C PHE A 185 -3.81 -16.52 -30.47
N PRO A 186 -4.23 -17.78 -30.62
CA PRO A 186 -4.71 -18.28 -31.89
C PRO A 186 -6.22 -18.08 -31.93
N GLY A 187 -6.73 -17.43 -32.97
CA GLY A 187 -8.11 -17.66 -33.42
C GLY A 187 -8.25 -19.08 -33.99
N PRO A 188 -9.39 -19.45 -34.58
CA PRO A 188 -10.63 -18.69 -34.81
C PRO A 188 -11.73 -18.95 -33.75
#